data_AF-A1IW57-F1
#
_entry.id   AF-A1IW57-F1
#
_cell.length_a   1.000
_cell.length_b   1.000
_cell.length_c   1.000
_cell.angle_alpha   90.00
_cell.angle_beta   90.00
_cell.angle_gamma   90.00
#
_symmetry.space_group_name_H-M   'P 1'
#
loop_
_entity.id
_entity.type
_entity.pdbx_description
1 polymer ?
#
loop_
_entity_poly.entity_id
_entity_poly.type
_entity_poly.pdbx_seq_one_letter_code
_entity_poly.pdbx_strand_id
1 'polypeptide(L)'
;FVVEPLERGYGTTLGNSLRRILLSSLPGAAVTSIQIDGVLHEFSTVEGVVEDVTQIILNVKKIALKLNGSDDQEETMEINVKGPAQITAGDIVAGADVDVLNPDLYIATVADGATFHMRMTADKGRGYVSADEHKAQNTEMPIGVLAVDSIYTPIERVNYQVENARVGQRADYDKLTLDVWTNGSINPSEAIALAAKILTEHLAMFVDLTDEAKNAEIMVEKEETHK
;
A
#
# COMPACT_ATOMS: atom_id res chain seq x y z
N PHE A 1 -1.25 11.11 -15.54
CA PHE A 1 -1.20 12.53 -15.12
C PHE A 1 -0.10 13.23 -15.89
N VAL A 2 -0.31 14.48 -16.32
CA VAL A 2 0.68 15.24 -17.09
C VAL A 2 0.96 16.56 -16.37
N VAL A 3 2.24 16.91 -16.22
CA VAL A 3 2.70 18.19 -15.66
C VAL A 3 3.65 18.83 -16.67
N GLU A 4 3.24 19.97 -17.21
CA GLU A 4 4.01 20.80 -18.13
C GLU A 4 3.53 22.26 -18.05
N PRO A 5 4.38 23.26 -18.31
CA PRO A 5 5.82 23.14 -18.55
C PRO A 5 6.65 23.09 -17.25
N LEU A 6 7.74 22.31 -17.26
CA LEU A 6 8.73 22.27 -16.18
C LEU A 6 10.08 22.75 -16.69
N GLU A 7 10.87 23.43 -15.86
CA GLU A 7 12.25 23.75 -16.21
C GLU A 7 13.05 22.47 -16.53
N ARG A 8 14.03 22.59 -17.45
CA ARG A 8 14.84 21.47 -17.91
C ARG A 8 15.46 20.70 -16.76
N GLY A 9 15.23 19.39 -16.71
CA GLY A 9 15.74 18.48 -15.68
C GLY A 9 14.83 18.30 -14.47
N TYR A 10 13.84 19.18 -14.26
CA TYR A 10 12.87 19.00 -13.19
C TYR A 10 11.88 17.87 -13.48
N GLY A 11 11.60 17.53 -14.75
CA GLY A 11 10.75 16.40 -15.07
C GLY A 11 11.31 15.08 -14.53
N THR A 12 12.62 14.85 -14.71
CA THR A 12 13.30 13.65 -14.17
C THR A 12 13.39 13.70 -12.65
N THR A 13 13.73 14.87 -12.08
CA THR A 13 13.89 15.06 -10.64
C THR A 13 12.59 14.80 -9.88
N LEU A 14 11.49 15.41 -10.32
CA LEU A 14 10.17 15.22 -9.73
C LEU A 14 9.63 13.82 -10.01
N GLY A 15 9.76 13.32 -11.24
CA GLY A 15 9.26 12.00 -11.64
C GLY A 15 9.89 10.87 -10.81
N ASN A 16 11.22 10.86 -10.68
CA ASN A 16 11.91 9.85 -9.87
C ASN A 16 11.61 9.99 -8.37
N SER A 17 11.57 11.22 -7.84
CA SER A 17 11.29 11.44 -6.42
C SER A 17 9.89 11.00 -6.04
N LEU A 18 8.87 11.42 -6.81
CA LEU A 18 7.49 11.01 -6.59
C LEU A 18 7.32 9.50 -6.74
N ARG A 19 7.96 8.87 -7.75
CA ARG A 19 7.91 7.41 -7.92
C ARG A 19 8.42 6.67 -6.68
N ARG A 20 9.52 7.12 -6.08
CA ARG A 20 10.08 6.50 -4.86
C ARG A 20 9.11 6.63 -3.68
N ILE A 21 8.59 7.82 -3.46
CA ILE A 21 7.70 8.10 -2.32
C ILE A 21 6.38 7.34 -2.46
N LEU A 22 5.79 7.32 -3.65
CA LEU A 22 4.57 6.57 -3.95
C LEU A 22 4.74 5.08 -3.59
N LEU A 23 5.87 4.46 -3.94
CA LEU A 23 6.08 3.04 -3.71
C LEU A 23 6.44 2.69 -2.25
N SER A 24 7.01 3.61 -1.46
CA SER A 24 7.56 3.26 -0.14
C SER A 24 6.95 3.96 1.07
N SER A 25 6.31 5.12 0.89
CA SER A 25 6.07 6.05 2.00
C SER A 25 4.61 6.37 2.26
N LEU A 26 3.71 5.94 1.38
CA LEU A 26 2.28 6.16 1.59
C LEU A 26 1.75 5.28 2.73
N PRO A 27 0.88 5.82 3.58
CA PRO A 27 0.17 5.03 4.56
C PRO A 27 -0.85 4.13 3.88
N GLY A 28 -1.03 2.93 4.42
CA GLY A 28 -2.08 2.01 4.01
C GLY A 28 -2.30 0.95 5.08
N ALA A 29 -3.04 -0.09 4.74
CA ALA A 29 -3.42 -1.16 5.66
C ALA A 29 -3.08 -2.53 5.09
N ALA A 30 -2.67 -3.45 5.95
CA ALA A 30 -2.33 -4.81 5.57
C ALA A 30 -2.55 -5.78 6.74
N VAL A 31 -2.71 -7.06 6.42
CA VAL A 31 -2.72 -8.13 7.43
C VAL A 31 -1.31 -8.28 8.00
N THR A 32 -1.19 -8.39 9.32
CA THR A 32 0.07 -8.56 10.07
C THR A 32 0.24 -9.98 10.59
N SER A 33 -0.86 -10.63 10.93
CA SER A 33 -0.86 -12.01 11.39
C SER A 33 -2.14 -12.74 11.04
N ILE A 34 -2.03 -14.06 10.96
CA ILE A 34 -3.15 -14.98 10.80
C ILE A 34 -3.09 -16.09 11.85
N GLN A 35 -4.24 -16.63 12.20
CA GLN A 35 -4.37 -17.81 13.04
C GLN A 35 -5.38 -18.74 12.40
N ILE A 36 -4.95 -19.94 12.03
CA ILE A 36 -5.79 -20.96 11.40
C ILE A 36 -5.99 -22.10 12.40
N ASP A 37 -7.21 -22.58 12.54
CA ASP A 37 -7.51 -23.66 13.47
C ASP A 37 -6.74 -24.95 13.12
N GLY A 38 -6.12 -25.56 14.13
CA GLY A 38 -5.32 -26.78 13.97
C GLY A 38 -3.93 -26.57 13.36
N VAL A 39 -3.56 -25.34 13.00
CA VAL A 39 -2.26 -25.00 12.44
C VAL A 39 -1.35 -24.41 13.51
N LEU A 40 -0.15 -24.98 13.66
CA LEU A 40 0.85 -24.49 14.61
C LEU A 40 1.99 -23.72 13.95
N HIS A 41 2.25 -23.95 12.66
CA HIS A 41 3.34 -23.34 11.90
C HIS A 41 3.01 -23.23 10.41
N GLU A 42 3.72 -22.35 9.72
CA GLU A 42 3.52 -21.93 8.32
C GLU A 42 3.78 -23.02 7.27
N PHE A 43 4.53 -24.06 7.63
CA PHE A 43 4.87 -25.19 6.73
C PHE A 43 3.93 -26.40 6.86
N SER A 44 2.74 -26.20 7.43
CA SER A 44 1.75 -27.26 7.60
C SER A 44 0.66 -27.23 6.52
N THR A 45 -0.14 -28.29 6.48
CA THR A 45 -1.34 -28.41 5.66
C THR A 45 -2.58 -28.27 6.53
N VAL A 46 -3.67 -27.75 5.96
CA VAL A 46 -4.97 -27.68 6.65
C VAL A 46 -5.83 -28.86 6.21
N GLU A 47 -6.31 -29.66 7.16
CA GLU A 47 -7.14 -30.84 6.85
C GLU A 47 -8.43 -30.42 6.13
N GLY A 48 -8.70 -31.02 4.97
CA GLY A 48 -9.89 -30.72 4.18
C GLY A 48 -9.83 -29.44 3.36
N VAL A 49 -8.66 -28.81 3.23
CA VAL A 49 -8.41 -27.67 2.34
C VAL A 49 -7.42 -28.07 1.25
N VAL A 50 -7.60 -27.55 0.04
CA VAL A 50 -6.74 -27.89 -1.12
C VAL A 50 -5.37 -27.24 -1.02
N GLU A 51 -5.32 -25.98 -0.57
CA GLU A 51 -4.09 -25.20 -0.39
C GLU A 51 -3.35 -25.55 0.90
N ASP A 52 -2.02 -25.48 0.86
CA ASP A 52 -1.20 -25.46 2.07
C ASP A 52 -1.21 -24.07 2.75
N VAL A 53 -0.71 -24.00 3.99
CA VAL A 53 -0.71 -22.76 4.78
C VAL A 53 0.15 -21.67 4.10
N THR A 54 1.22 -22.03 3.41
CA THR A 54 2.07 -21.07 2.71
C THR A 54 1.31 -20.41 1.55
N GLN A 55 0.56 -21.19 0.77
CA GLN A 55 -0.26 -20.68 -0.31
C GLN A 55 -1.40 -19.80 0.20
N ILE A 56 -2.01 -20.16 1.34
CA ILE A 56 -3.01 -19.33 2.02
C ILE A 56 -2.38 -18.00 2.43
N ILE A 57 -1.21 -18.00 3.09
CA ILE A 57 -0.47 -16.78 3.46
C ILE A 57 -0.21 -15.90 2.23
N LEU A 58 0.23 -16.49 1.11
CA LEU A 58 0.48 -15.75 -0.13
C LEU A 58 -0.79 -15.12 -0.73
N ASN A 59 -1.93 -15.75 -0.55
CA ASN A 59 -3.22 -15.20 -0.99
C ASN A 59 -3.70 -14.11 -0.04
N VAL A 60 -3.58 -14.30 1.28
CA VAL A 60 -3.91 -13.29 2.30
C VAL A 60 -3.11 -12.00 2.10
N LYS A 61 -1.83 -12.08 1.75
CA LYS A 61 -0.97 -10.91 1.44
C LYS A 61 -1.49 -10.02 0.30
N LYS A 62 -2.36 -10.55 -0.56
CA LYS A 62 -2.93 -9.82 -1.70
C LYS A 62 -4.25 -9.14 -1.34
N ILE A 63 -4.79 -9.34 -0.14
CA ILE A 63 -6.03 -8.68 0.29
C ILE A 63 -5.76 -7.17 0.38
N ALA A 64 -6.55 -6.40 -0.35
CA ALA A 64 -6.51 -4.95 -0.31
C ALA A 64 -7.51 -4.47 0.74
N LEU A 65 -6.99 -3.85 1.80
CA LEU A 65 -7.80 -3.36 2.92
C LEU A 65 -7.79 -1.83 2.97
N LYS A 66 -8.89 -1.27 3.46
CA LYS A 66 -8.94 0.10 3.93
C LYS A 66 -9.49 0.11 5.35
N LEU A 67 -8.68 0.63 6.27
CA LEU A 67 -9.05 0.77 7.68
C LEU A 67 -9.46 2.22 7.95
N ASN A 68 -10.68 2.41 8.43
CA ASN A 68 -11.27 3.72 8.73
C ASN A 68 -11.08 4.15 10.20
N GLY A 69 -10.68 3.20 11.08
CA GLY A 69 -10.40 3.44 12.50
C GLY A 69 -9.15 4.30 12.77
N SER A 70 -8.78 4.46 14.04
CA SER A 70 -7.56 5.19 14.43
C SER A 70 -6.28 4.47 14.01
N ASP A 71 -5.18 5.21 13.88
CA ASP A 71 -3.90 4.65 13.40
C ASP A 71 -3.24 3.65 14.36
N ASP A 72 -3.57 3.69 15.65
CA ASP A 72 -3.01 2.81 16.68
C ASP A 72 -3.89 1.59 17.01
N GLN A 73 -4.95 1.34 16.22
CA GLN A 73 -5.92 0.28 16.49
C GLN A 73 -5.73 -0.87 15.49
N GLU A 74 -5.44 -2.07 16.03
CA GLU A 74 -5.50 -3.31 15.28
C GLU A 74 -6.96 -3.75 15.10
N GLU A 75 -7.28 -4.22 13.89
CA GLU A 75 -8.59 -4.74 13.54
C GLU A 75 -8.53 -6.25 13.33
N THR A 76 -9.47 -6.96 13.94
CA THR A 76 -9.59 -8.42 13.78
C THR A 76 -10.67 -8.77 12.78
N MET A 77 -10.36 -9.69 11.87
CA MET A 77 -11.25 -10.23 10.85
C MET A 77 -11.31 -11.75 10.96
N GLU A 78 -12.41 -12.35 10.53
CA GLU A 78 -12.62 -13.80 10.61
C GLU A 78 -13.21 -14.36 9.31
N ILE A 79 -12.76 -15.54 8.93
CA ILE A 79 -13.40 -16.38 7.91
C ILE A 79 -13.84 -17.67 8.62
N ASN A 80 -15.11 -18.03 8.48
CA ASN A 80 -15.66 -19.28 9.00
C ASN A 80 -16.60 -19.92 7.97
N VAL A 81 -16.09 -20.91 7.23
CA VAL A 81 -16.78 -21.50 6.09
C VAL A 81 -16.80 -23.02 6.20
N LYS A 82 -17.95 -23.62 5.92
CA LYS A 82 -18.12 -25.07 5.79
C LYS A 82 -18.17 -25.46 4.32
N GLY A 83 -17.38 -26.48 3.94
CA GLY A 83 -17.32 -26.96 2.57
C GLY A 83 -18.52 -27.82 2.16
N PRO A 84 -18.66 -28.11 0.84
CA PRO A 84 -17.72 -27.74 -0.21
C PRO A 84 -17.90 -26.28 -0.65
N ALA A 85 -16.84 -25.49 -0.60
CA ALA A 85 -16.90 -24.06 -0.90
C ALA A 85 -15.54 -23.52 -1.39
N GLN A 86 -15.60 -22.53 -2.29
CA GLN A 86 -14.46 -21.72 -2.66
C GLN A 86 -14.49 -20.44 -1.80
N ILE A 87 -13.43 -20.22 -1.01
CA ILE A 87 -13.30 -19.05 -0.15
C ILE A 87 -12.66 -17.92 -0.94
N THR A 88 -13.30 -16.76 -0.86
CA THR A 88 -12.84 -15.49 -1.41
C THR A 88 -12.65 -14.46 -0.31
N ALA A 89 -11.99 -13.34 -0.61
CA ALA A 89 -11.88 -12.22 0.34
C ALA A 89 -13.25 -11.61 0.68
N GLY A 90 -14.28 -11.81 -0.14
CA GLY A 90 -15.66 -11.42 0.14
C GLY A 90 -16.31 -12.21 1.28
N ASP A 91 -15.77 -13.37 1.63
CA ASP A 91 -16.24 -14.19 2.77
C ASP A 91 -15.65 -13.74 4.12
N ILE A 92 -14.79 -12.71 4.11
CA ILE A 92 -14.22 -12.12 5.32
C ILE A 92 -15.31 -11.37 6.08
N VAL A 93 -15.54 -11.78 7.32
CA VAL A 93 -16.36 -11.05 8.28
C VAL A 93 -15.46 -10.08 9.05
N ALA A 94 -15.72 -8.79 8.88
CA ALA A 94 -14.93 -7.73 9.51
C ALA A 94 -15.82 -6.71 10.25
N GLY A 95 -15.20 -5.89 11.09
CA GLY A 95 -15.85 -4.77 11.78
C GLY A 95 -16.25 -3.64 10.83
N ALA A 96 -17.01 -2.66 11.35
CA ALA A 96 -17.48 -1.51 10.56
C ALA A 96 -16.35 -0.60 10.04
N ASP A 97 -15.17 -0.69 10.65
CA ASP A 97 -14.00 0.11 10.31
C ASP A 97 -13.08 -0.55 9.28
N VAL A 98 -13.48 -1.69 8.71
CA VAL A 98 -12.68 -2.47 7.76
C VAL A 98 -13.43 -2.65 6.44
N ASP A 99 -12.86 -2.11 5.36
CA ASP A 99 -13.35 -2.33 4.01
C ASP A 99 -12.41 -3.28 3.26
N VAL A 100 -12.95 -4.39 2.73
CA VAL A 100 -12.25 -5.30 1.81
C VAL A 100 -12.51 -4.85 0.38
N LEU A 101 -11.45 -4.45 -0.33
CA LEU A 101 -11.56 -3.73 -1.60
C LEU A 101 -11.53 -4.65 -2.83
N ASN A 102 -11.06 -5.89 -2.65
CA ASN A 102 -10.97 -6.90 -3.70
C ASN A 102 -11.70 -8.20 -3.28
N PRO A 103 -13.03 -8.17 -3.11
CA PRO A 103 -13.80 -9.30 -2.58
C PRO A 103 -13.68 -10.58 -3.43
N ASP A 104 -13.44 -10.47 -4.73
CA ASP A 104 -13.31 -11.61 -5.64
C ASP A 104 -11.96 -12.35 -5.51
N LEU A 105 -11.06 -11.87 -4.66
CA LEU A 105 -9.74 -12.47 -4.47
C LEU A 105 -9.87 -13.89 -3.90
N TYR A 106 -9.37 -14.87 -4.62
CA TYR A 106 -9.31 -16.26 -4.17
C TYR A 106 -8.37 -16.45 -2.97
N ILE A 107 -8.86 -17.13 -1.93
CA ILE A 107 -8.08 -17.47 -0.73
C ILE A 107 -7.76 -18.97 -0.69
N ALA A 108 -8.77 -19.83 -0.68
CA ALA A 108 -8.62 -21.28 -0.55
C ALA A 108 -9.88 -22.04 -1.01
N THR A 109 -9.79 -23.35 -1.20
CA THR A 109 -10.92 -24.24 -1.48
C THR A 109 -11.07 -25.28 -0.38
N VAL A 110 -12.29 -25.39 0.17
CA VAL A 110 -12.66 -26.33 1.24
C VAL A 110 -13.43 -27.51 0.66
N ALA A 111 -13.02 -28.72 1.00
CA ALA A 111 -13.66 -29.97 0.58
C ALA A 111 -14.99 -30.22 1.31
N ASP A 112 -15.81 -31.11 0.75
CA ASP A 112 -17.08 -31.52 1.38
C ASP A 112 -16.85 -32.13 2.77
N GLY A 113 -17.66 -31.71 3.74
CA GLY A 113 -17.57 -32.14 5.14
C GLY A 113 -16.49 -31.46 5.99
N ALA A 114 -15.60 -30.66 5.40
CA ALA A 114 -14.57 -29.92 6.12
C ALA A 114 -15.03 -28.51 6.53
N THR A 115 -14.36 -27.93 7.52
CA THR A 115 -14.58 -26.56 7.99
C THR A 115 -13.26 -25.80 8.01
N PHE A 116 -13.27 -24.58 7.49
CA PHE A 116 -12.14 -23.68 7.54
C PHE A 116 -12.47 -22.50 8.44
N HIS A 117 -11.66 -22.31 9.47
CA HIS A 117 -11.73 -21.17 10.37
C HIS A 117 -10.35 -20.49 10.43
N MET A 118 -10.34 -19.19 10.13
CA MET A 118 -9.13 -18.37 10.16
C MET A 118 -9.46 -17.01 10.72
N ARG A 119 -8.67 -16.56 11.69
CA ARG A 119 -8.64 -15.19 12.19
C ARG A 119 -7.46 -14.46 11.58
N MET A 120 -7.64 -13.19 11.26
CA MET A 120 -6.60 -12.30 10.74
C MET A 120 -6.59 -11.03 11.55
N THR A 121 -5.40 -10.49 11.79
CA THR A 121 -5.21 -9.16 12.37
C THR A 121 -4.64 -8.25 11.31
N ALA A 122 -5.22 -7.06 11.15
CA ALA A 122 -4.71 -6.03 10.27
C ALA A 122 -4.51 -4.72 11.02
N ASP A 123 -3.54 -3.95 10.59
CA ASP A 123 -3.26 -2.62 11.12
C ASP A 123 -2.91 -1.65 10.00
N LYS A 124 -2.62 -0.40 10.38
CA LYS A 124 -2.11 0.62 9.47
C LYS A 124 -0.61 0.72 9.61
N GLY A 125 0.05 0.92 8.47
CA GLY A 125 1.50 1.04 8.42
C GLY A 125 1.95 1.76 7.17
N ARG A 126 3.25 1.68 6.88
CA ARG A 126 3.87 2.29 5.71
C ARG A 126 4.88 1.32 5.09
N GLY A 127 4.95 1.35 3.77
CA GLY A 127 5.93 0.57 3.02
C GLY A 127 5.72 -0.94 3.19
N TYR A 128 6.78 -1.62 3.62
CA TYR A 128 6.84 -3.07 3.78
C TYR A 128 7.41 -3.40 5.15
N VAL A 129 6.77 -4.33 5.86
CA VAL A 129 7.28 -4.90 7.11
C VAL A 129 7.31 -6.42 6.96
N SER A 130 8.44 -7.02 7.30
CA SER A 130 8.59 -8.48 7.16
C SER A 130 7.93 -9.25 8.31
N ALA A 131 7.60 -10.52 8.06
CA ALA A 131 7.10 -11.42 9.11
C ALA A 131 8.10 -11.55 10.28
N ASP A 132 9.41 -11.53 10.00
CA ASP A 132 10.45 -11.61 11.04
C ASP A 132 10.51 -10.34 11.90
N GLU A 133 10.30 -9.17 11.30
CA GLU A 133 10.19 -7.91 12.05
C GLU A 133 8.94 -7.90 12.94
N HIS A 134 7.81 -8.40 12.45
CA HIS A 134 6.59 -8.58 13.26
C HIS A 134 6.83 -9.52 14.45
N LYS A 135 7.52 -10.65 14.24
CA LYS A 135 7.91 -11.57 15.32
C LYS A 135 8.83 -10.89 16.34
N ALA A 136 9.77 -10.06 15.88
CA ALA A 136 10.70 -9.35 16.76
C ALA A 136 10.03 -8.24 17.58
N GLN A 137 9.01 -7.58 17.02
CA GLN A 137 8.22 -6.56 17.72
C GLN A 137 7.24 -7.18 18.72
N ASN A 138 6.72 -8.37 18.42
CA ASN A 138 5.74 -9.09 19.24
C ASN A 138 6.30 -10.41 19.78
N THR A 139 7.28 -10.32 20.70
CA THR A 139 7.94 -11.49 21.31
C THR A 139 6.98 -12.43 22.06
N GLU A 140 5.76 -11.98 22.39
CA GLU A 140 4.74 -12.74 23.13
C GLU A 140 3.64 -13.34 22.24
N MET A 141 3.86 -13.46 20.92
CA MET A 141 2.87 -14.09 20.03
C MET A 141 2.49 -15.50 20.51
N PRO A 142 1.19 -15.77 20.73
CA PRO A 142 0.73 -17.10 21.12
C PRO A 142 1.08 -18.16 20.06
N ILE A 143 1.23 -19.40 20.51
CA ILE A 143 1.43 -20.55 19.62
C ILE A 143 0.22 -20.65 18.65
N GLY A 144 0.51 -20.85 17.36
CA GLY A 144 -0.49 -20.93 16.30
C GLY A 144 -0.83 -19.59 15.64
N VAL A 145 -0.32 -18.46 16.16
CA VAL A 145 -0.34 -17.17 15.45
C VAL A 145 0.85 -17.10 14.50
N LEU A 146 0.57 -16.89 13.22
CA LEU A 146 1.56 -16.82 12.15
C LEU A 146 1.69 -15.37 11.69
N ALA A 147 2.85 -14.78 11.94
CA ALA A 147 3.19 -13.48 11.36
C ALA A 147 3.31 -13.58 9.84
N VAL A 148 2.81 -12.57 9.13
CA VAL A 148 2.88 -12.49 7.67
C VAL A 148 3.55 -11.20 7.26
N ASP A 149 4.22 -11.19 6.10
CA ASP A 149 4.76 -9.95 5.56
C ASP A 149 3.61 -8.99 5.19
N SER A 150 3.72 -7.74 5.64
CA SER A 150 2.70 -6.72 5.46
C SER A 150 3.12 -5.72 4.39
N ILE A 151 2.35 -5.68 3.31
CA ILE A 151 2.53 -4.74 2.20
C ILE A 151 1.53 -3.60 2.40
N TYR A 152 1.94 -2.56 3.12
CA TYR A 152 1.09 -1.41 3.41
C TYR A 152 0.94 -0.46 2.23
N THR A 153 1.90 -0.48 1.30
CA THR A 153 1.88 0.45 0.16
C THR A 153 0.61 0.24 -0.69
N PRO A 154 -0.22 1.28 -0.85
CA PRO A 154 -1.43 1.19 -1.65
C PRO A 154 -1.17 1.28 -3.16
N ILE A 155 0.12 1.36 -3.55
CA ILE A 155 0.58 1.56 -4.93
C ILE A 155 1.15 0.26 -5.48
N GLU A 156 0.52 -0.28 -6.52
CA GLU A 156 0.98 -1.50 -7.18
C GLU A 156 2.11 -1.20 -8.18
N ARG A 157 1.98 -0.09 -8.90
CA ARG A 157 2.92 0.27 -9.96
C ARG A 157 2.95 1.78 -10.21
N VAL A 158 4.14 2.28 -10.52
CA VAL A 158 4.34 3.65 -11.01
C VAL A 158 5.35 3.66 -12.16
N ASN A 159 4.97 4.29 -13.26
CA ASN A 159 5.87 4.65 -14.35
C ASN A 159 5.88 6.17 -14.53
N TYR A 160 6.97 6.67 -15.10
CA TYR A 160 7.03 8.05 -15.56
C TYR A 160 7.80 8.16 -16.86
N GLN A 161 7.42 9.13 -17.68
CA GLN A 161 8.06 9.48 -18.94
C GLN A 161 8.35 10.98 -18.89
N VAL A 162 9.54 11.37 -19.36
CA VAL A 162 9.90 12.78 -19.54
C VAL A 162 10.14 13.03 -21.01
N GLU A 163 9.48 14.05 -21.55
CA GLU A 163 9.59 14.47 -22.94
C GLU A 163 9.85 15.98 -23.01
N ASN A 164 10.35 16.48 -24.14
CA ASN A 164 10.54 17.92 -24.30
C ASN A 164 9.19 18.60 -24.59
N ALA A 165 8.85 19.63 -23.84
CA ALA A 165 7.75 20.55 -24.07
C ALA A 165 8.25 21.81 -24.81
N ARG A 166 7.44 22.29 -25.76
CA ARG A 166 7.66 23.59 -26.41
C ARG A 166 6.71 24.63 -25.84
N VAL A 167 7.28 25.72 -25.34
CA VAL A 167 6.55 26.90 -24.83
C VAL A 167 7.03 28.13 -25.62
N GLY A 168 6.14 28.69 -26.43
CA GLY A 168 6.47 29.78 -27.34
C GLY A 168 7.62 29.41 -28.30
N GLN A 169 8.75 30.11 -28.19
CA GLN A 169 9.96 29.85 -29.00
C GLN A 169 10.96 28.90 -28.33
N ARG A 170 10.78 28.57 -27.04
CA ARG A 170 11.67 27.66 -26.29
C ARG A 170 11.16 26.23 -26.33
N ALA A 171 12.05 25.27 -26.54
CA ALA A 171 11.72 23.84 -26.71
C ALA A 171 12.50 22.92 -25.76
N ASP A 172 13.01 23.49 -24.68
CA ASP A 172 13.87 22.84 -23.68
C ASP A 172 13.20 22.68 -22.31
N TYR A 173 11.90 22.99 -22.20
CA TYR A 173 11.10 22.65 -21.01
C TYR A 173 10.83 21.14 -20.99
N ASP A 174 10.64 20.58 -19.80
CA ASP A 174 10.25 19.19 -19.58
C ASP A 174 8.71 19.08 -19.51
N LYS A 175 8.18 18.00 -20.07
CA LYS A 175 6.84 17.45 -19.83
C LYS A 175 6.99 16.15 -19.06
N LEU A 176 6.40 16.08 -17.87
CA LEU A 176 6.37 14.87 -17.06
C LEU A 176 5.01 14.18 -17.20
N THR A 177 5.01 12.95 -17.68
CA THR A 177 3.83 12.06 -17.66
C THR A 177 4.02 10.99 -16.60
N LEU A 178 3.09 10.89 -15.67
CA LEU A 178 3.05 9.90 -14.57
C LEU A 178 1.88 8.94 -14.75
N ASP A 179 2.16 7.65 -14.74
CA ASP A 179 1.15 6.59 -14.71
C ASP A 179 1.23 5.87 -13.35
N VAL A 180 0.10 5.85 -12.64
CA VAL A 180 0.02 5.32 -11.27
C VAL A 180 -1.14 4.33 -11.18
N TRP A 181 -0.84 3.12 -10.70
CA TRP A 181 -1.82 2.07 -10.42
C TRP A 181 -1.89 1.84 -8.92
N THR A 182 -3.10 1.89 -8.38
CA THR A 182 -3.42 1.75 -6.96
C THR A 182 -4.26 0.50 -6.74
N ASN A 183 -4.17 -0.11 -5.56
CA ASN A 183 -5.00 -1.27 -5.18
C ASN A 183 -6.47 -0.90 -4.81
N GLY A 184 -6.86 0.36 -5.00
CA GLY A 184 -8.20 0.88 -4.71
C GLY A 184 -8.37 1.52 -3.33
N SER A 185 -7.41 1.36 -2.41
CA SER A 185 -7.51 1.94 -1.05
C SER A 185 -7.35 3.46 -1.03
N ILE A 186 -6.68 4.02 -2.04
CA ILE A 186 -6.49 5.44 -2.27
C ILE A 186 -6.70 5.78 -3.73
N ASN A 187 -7.29 6.94 -4.02
CA ASN A 187 -7.40 7.42 -5.39
C ASN A 187 -6.02 7.80 -5.94
N PRO A 188 -5.69 7.52 -7.21
CA PRO A 188 -4.38 7.87 -7.79
C PRO A 188 -4.01 9.37 -7.67
N SER A 189 -4.98 10.27 -7.79
CA SER A 189 -4.77 11.71 -7.61
C SER A 189 -4.42 12.08 -6.17
N GLU A 190 -5.09 11.45 -5.20
CA GLU A 190 -4.81 11.65 -3.77
C GLU A 190 -3.44 11.08 -3.39
N ALA A 191 -3.08 9.91 -3.93
CA ALA A 191 -1.76 9.31 -3.74
C ALA A 191 -0.64 10.24 -4.22
N ILE A 192 -0.77 10.84 -5.41
CA ILE A 192 0.22 11.79 -5.95
C ILE A 192 0.29 13.04 -5.06
N ALA A 193 -0.85 13.60 -4.64
CA ALA A 193 -0.89 14.76 -3.78
C ALA A 193 -0.24 14.47 -2.41
N LEU A 194 -0.49 13.31 -1.83
CA LEU A 194 0.11 12.89 -0.57
C LEU A 194 1.62 12.65 -0.71
N ALA A 195 2.06 12.03 -1.82
CA ALA A 195 3.48 11.87 -2.11
C ALA A 195 4.20 13.21 -2.27
N ALA A 196 3.58 14.18 -2.94
CA ALA A 196 4.11 15.53 -3.07
C ALA A 196 4.19 16.22 -1.69
N LYS A 197 3.16 16.08 -0.85
CA LYS A 197 3.17 16.61 0.53
C LYS A 197 4.33 16.02 1.34
N ILE A 198 4.50 14.69 1.30
CA ILE A 198 5.61 14.01 1.99
C ILE A 198 6.96 14.56 1.51
N LEU A 199 7.14 14.75 0.20
CA LEU A 199 8.36 15.34 -0.36
C LEU A 199 8.61 16.75 0.18
N THR A 200 7.58 17.61 0.18
CA THR A 200 7.72 18.99 0.66
C THR A 200 8.05 19.08 2.14
N GLU A 201 7.46 18.23 2.98
CA GLU A 201 7.76 18.16 4.41
C GLU A 201 9.23 17.77 4.65
N HIS A 202 9.77 16.84 3.85
CA HIS A 202 11.18 16.47 3.96
C HIS A 202 12.12 17.58 3.47
N LEU A 203 11.73 18.31 2.43
CA LEU A 203 12.51 19.44 1.91
C LEU A 203 12.48 20.64 2.85
N ALA A 204 11.41 20.84 3.62
CA ALA A 204 11.30 21.92 4.59
C ALA A 204 12.45 21.90 5.62
N MET A 205 12.88 20.72 6.05
CA MET A 205 14.03 20.56 6.97
C MET A 205 15.35 21.13 6.39
N PHE A 206 15.50 21.17 5.06
CA PHE A 206 16.66 21.77 4.40
C PHE A 206 16.50 23.28 4.23
N VAL A 207 15.28 23.75 3.96
CA VAL A 207 14.96 25.19 3.92
C VAL A 207 15.22 25.82 5.29
N ASP A 208 15.00 25.04 6.36
CA ASP A 208 15.19 25.50 7.73
C ASP A 208 16.65 25.66 8.18
N LEU A 209 17.62 25.28 7.35
CA LEU A 209 19.04 25.36 7.69
C LEU A 209 19.57 26.80 7.77
N THR A 210 18.98 27.75 7.03
CA THR A 210 19.41 29.15 7.05
C THR A 210 18.24 30.12 6.93
N ASP A 211 18.31 31.24 7.67
CA ASP A 211 17.29 32.29 7.59
C ASP A 211 17.30 32.99 6.22
N GLU A 212 18.45 33.00 5.52
CA GLU A 212 18.55 33.50 4.15
C GLU A 212 17.72 32.66 3.17
N ALA A 213 17.71 31.32 3.31
CA ALA A 213 16.92 30.45 2.44
C ALA A 213 15.41 30.58 2.71
N LYS A 214 15.01 30.76 3.98
CA LYS A 214 13.60 30.97 4.36
C LYS A 214 13.01 32.25 3.78
N ASN A 215 13.80 33.31 3.75
CA ASN A 215 13.37 34.64 3.32
C ASN A 215 13.69 34.94 1.85
N ALA A 216 14.33 34.01 1.14
CA ALA A 216 14.62 34.16 -0.28
C ALA A 216 13.33 34.06 -1.09
N GLU A 217 13.01 35.12 -1.84
CA GLU A 217 12.01 35.04 -2.89
C GLU A 217 12.57 34.21 -4.06
N ILE A 218 12.08 32.98 -4.19
CA ILE A 218 12.39 32.14 -5.34
C ILE A 218 11.64 32.70 -6.54
N MET A 219 12.35 33.13 -7.58
CA MET A 219 11.77 33.41 -8.89
C MET A 219 11.28 32.09 -9.52
N VAL A 220 10.08 31.66 -9.15
CA VAL A 220 9.38 30.63 -9.90
C VAL A 220 8.70 31.34 -11.06
N GLU A 221 9.14 31.11 -12.30
CA GLU A 221 8.41 31.52 -13.50
C GLU A 221 7.08 30.74 -13.55
N LYS A 222 6.08 31.17 -12.76
CA LYS A 222 4.70 30.71 -12.90
C LYS A 222 4.08 31.47 -14.05
N GLU A 223 4.25 30.99 -15.27
CA GLU A 223 3.36 31.43 -16.36
C GLU A 223 1.99 30.77 -16.17
N GLU A 224 0.95 31.62 -16.15
CA GLU A 224 -0.43 31.26 -15.87
C GLU A 224 -0.91 30.11 -16.76
N THR A 225 -1.29 29.00 -16.14
CA THR A 225 -1.99 27.91 -16.84
C THR A 225 -3.38 28.43 -17.21
N HIS A 226 -3.54 28.92 -18.44
CA HIS A 226 -4.86 29.26 -18.97
C HIS A 226 -5.75 28.01 -18.94
N LYS A 227 -6.87 28.13 -18.22
CA LYS A 227 -7.99 27.17 -18.19
C LYS A 227 -8.65 27.01 -19.55
#